data_AF-A0A2G2IFZ8-F1
#
_entry.id   AF-A0A2G2IFZ8-F1
#
_cell.length_a   1.000
_cell.length_b   1.000
_cell.length_c   1.000
_cell.angle_alpha   90.00
_cell.angle_beta   90.00
_cell.angle_gamma   90.00
#
_symmetry.space_group_name_H-M   'P 1'
#
loop_
_entity.id
_entity.type
_entity.pdbx_description
1 polymer ?
#
loop_
_entity_poly.entity_id
_entity_poly.type
_entity_poly.pdbx_seq_one_letter_code
_entity_poly.pdbx_strand_id
1 'polypeptide(L)'
;MNKISKEMQEQAMKVAKGTQRQNQTKEQTKLISQGIEKGIAEYKKQQNKKSRERDKIRKAKLKVTVNKTDIIEVIKPKSNQLPWILLALSWVVFIFLFNQ
;
A
#
# COMPACT_ATOMS: atom_id res chain seq x y z
N MET A 1 -5.33 1.03 -29.84
CA MET A 1 -4.37 2.17 -29.92
C MET A 1 -4.33 2.84 -28.56
N ASN A 2 -3.19 2.83 -27.87
CA ASN A 2 -3.03 3.58 -26.61
C ASN A 2 -3.18 5.06 -26.92
N LYS A 3 -4.19 5.71 -26.33
CA LYS A 3 -4.40 7.16 -26.47
C LYS A 3 -3.35 7.84 -25.60
N ILE A 4 -2.20 8.15 -26.20
CA ILE A 4 -1.14 8.85 -25.49
C ILE A 4 -1.58 10.30 -25.35
N SER A 5 -1.46 10.84 -24.13
CA SER A 5 -1.86 12.22 -23.85
C SER A 5 -0.88 13.19 -24.50
N LYS A 6 -1.38 14.29 -25.08
CA LYS A 6 -0.55 15.37 -25.62
C LYS A 6 0.45 15.88 -24.57
N GLU A 7 0.01 15.97 -23.33
CA GLU A 7 0.85 16.36 -22.20
C GLU A 7 2.05 15.42 -22.01
N MET A 8 1.86 14.11 -22.20
CA MET A 8 2.93 13.12 -22.06
C MET A 8 3.95 13.23 -23.19
N GLN A 9 3.48 13.54 -24.40
CA GLN A 9 4.33 13.80 -25.55
C GLN A 9 5.16 15.08 -25.37
N GLU A 10 4.55 16.15 -24.86
CA GLU A 10 5.24 17.41 -24.55
C GLU A 10 6.27 17.24 -23.44
N GLN A 11 5.93 16.52 -22.36
CA GLN A 11 6.86 16.20 -21.28
C GLN A 11 8.01 15.33 -21.78
N ALA A 12 7.73 14.30 -22.59
CA ALA A 12 8.77 13.46 -23.18
C ALA A 12 9.71 14.27 -24.08
N MET A 13 9.18 15.22 -24.84
CA MET A 13 10.00 16.13 -25.66
C MET A 13 10.84 17.09 -24.82
N LYS A 14 10.31 17.61 -23.71
CA LYS A 14 11.04 18.46 -22.77
C LYS A 14 12.20 17.70 -22.13
N VAL A 15 11.97 16.46 -21.71
CA VAL A 15 13.01 15.60 -21.14
C VAL A 15 14.07 15.25 -22.19
N ALA A 16 13.65 14.86 -23.40
CA ALA A 16 14.59 14.56 -24.48
C ALA A 16 15.47 15.75 -24.88
N LYS A 17 14.91 16.97 -24.88
CA LYS A 17 15.67 18.22 -25.10
C LYS A 17 16.61 18.53 -23.94
N GLY A 18 16.20 18.27 -22.70
CA GLY A 18 17.05 18.47 -21.52
C GLY A 18 18.25 17.51 -21.46
N THR A 19 18.15 16.33 -22.07
CA THR A 19 19.23 15.35 -22.17
C THR A 19 19.96 15.37 -23.53
N GLN A 20 19.62 16.33 -24.39
CA GLN A 20 20.18 16.45 -25.73
C GLN A 20 21.68 16.75 -25.67
N ARG A 21 22.48 15.99 -26.43
CA ARG A 21 23.91 16.25 -26.63
C ARG A 21 24.11 17.29 -27.74
N GLN A 22 25.17 18.10 -27.66
CA GLN A 22 25.44 19.18 -28.63
C GLN A 22 25.49 18.72 -30.10
N ASN A 23 25.88 17.48 -30.37
CA ASN A 23 25.95 16.90 -31.73
C ASN A 23 24.68 16.14 -32.15
N GLN A 24 23.56 16.26 -31.42
CA GLN A 24 22.33 15.50 -31.71
C GLN A 24 21.39 16.26 -32.65
N THR A 25 20.90 15.56 -33.69
CA THR A 25 19.92 16.10 -34.64
C THR A 25 18.51 16.16 -34.03
N LYS A 26 17.67 17.09 -34.52
CA LYS A 26 16.27 17.23 -34.06
C LYS A 26 15.46 15.94 -34.24
N GLU A 27 15.75 15.18 -35.29
CA GLU A 27 15.07 13.91 -35.58
C GLU A 27 15.44 12.82 -34.56
N GLN A 28 16.71 12.75 -34.16
CA GLN A 28 17.15 11.87 -33.08
C GLN A 28 16.52 12.24 -31.73
N THR A 29 16.45 13.53 -31.40
CA THR A 29 15.75 13.97 -30.18
C THR A 29 14.26 13.61 -30.21
N LYS A 30 13.62 13.69 -31.39
CA LYS A 30 12.22 13.25 -31.58
C LYS A 30 12.07 11.74 -31.37
N LEU A 31 12.99 10.91 -31.88
CA LEU A 31 13.00 9.47 -31.63
C LEU A 31 13.16 9.14 -30.14
N ILE A 32 14.03 9.88 -29.43
CA ILE A 32 14.19 9.73 -27.98
C ILE A 32 12.90 10.10 -27.25
N SER A 33 12.24 11.20 -27.62
CA SER A 33 10.96 11.56 -27.01
C SER A 33 9.90 10.48 -27.21
N GLN A 34 9.83 9.86 -28.39
CA GLN A 34 8.92 8.75 -28.67
C GLN A 34 9.25 7.50 -27.84
N GLY A 35 10.54 7.24 -27.59
CA GLY A 35 10.99 6.17 -26.71
C GLY A 35 10.56 6.38 -25.25
N ILE A 36 10.78 7.59 -24.73
CA ILE A 36 10.36 7.97 -23.36
C ILE A 36 8.84 7.86 -23.22
N GLU A 37 8.11 8.37 -24.21
CA GLU A 37 6.64 8.31 -24.27
C GLU A 37 6.13 6.87 -24.22
N LYS A 38 6.69 5.98 -25.05
CA LYS A 38 6.34 4.55 -25.05
C LYS A 38 6.69 3.87 -23.73
N GLY A 39 7.86 4.15 -23.16
CA GLY A 39 8.31 3.58 -21.90
C GLY A 39 7.38 3.92 -20.73
N ILE A 40 6.98 5.19 -20.61
CA ILE A 40 6.02 5.63 -19.57
C ILE A 40 4.67 4.97 -19.76
N ALA A 41 4.17 4.90 -21.00
CA ALA A 41 2.89 4.26 -21.29
C ALA A 41 2.89 2.77 -20.94
N GLU A 42 3.97 2.06 -21.27
CA GLU A 42 4.12 0.64 -20.98
C GLU A 42 4.25 0.39 -19.46
N TYR A 43 5.07 1.16 -18.76
CA TYR A 43 5.19 1.08 -17.31
C TYR A 43 3.85 1.28 -16.61
N LYS A 44 3.10 2.32 -16.98
CA LYS A 44 1.78 2.61 -16.43
C LYS A 44 0.79 1.48 -16.69
N LYS A 45 0.85 0.85 -17.87
CA LYS A 45 0.02 -0.31 -18.21
C LYS A 45 0.33 -1.51 -17.31
N GLN A 46 1.61 -1.82 -17.11
CA GLN A 46 2.03 -2.91 -16.21
C GLN A 46 1.61 -2.64 -14.77
N GLN A 47 1.79 -1.41 -14.29
CA GLN A 47 1.42 -1.01 -12.93
C GLN A 47 -0.09 -1.11 -12.69
N ASN A 48 -0.91 -0.69 -13.66
CA ASN A 48 -2.36 -0.83 -13.61
C ASN A 48 -2.79 -2.31 -13.54
N LYS A 49 -2.14 -3.19 -14.31
CA LYS A 49 -2.41 -4.63 -14.27
C LYS A 49 -2.10 -5.19 -12.87
N LYS A 50 -0.93 -4.87 -12.32
CA LYS A 50 -0.52 -5.30 -10.97
C LYS A 50 -1.47 -4.78 -9.88
N SER A 51 -1.95 -3.54 -10.00
CA SER A 51 -2.93 -3.01 -9.05
C SER A 51 -4.23 -3.81 -9.06
N ARG A 52 -4.75 -4.14 -10.24
CA ARG A 52 -5.97 -4.95 -10.38
C ARG A 52 -5.80 -6.35 -9.80
N GLU A 53 -4.64 -6.97 -9.97
CA GLU A 53 -4.33 -8.27 -9.38
C GLU A 53 -4.31 -8.21 -7.85
N ARG A 54 -3.70 -7.17 -7.26
CA ARG A 54 -3.74 -6.96 -5.81
C ARG A 54 -5.15 -6.74 -5.28
N ASP A 55 -5.98 -5.97 -5.99
CA ASP A 55 -7.37 -5.76 -5.60
C ASP A 55 -8.19 -7.06 -5.66
N LYS A 56 -7.96 -7.90 -6.68
CA LYS A 56 -8.58 -9.23 -6.76
C LYS A 56 -8.19 -10.09 -5.55
N ILE A 57 -6.90 -10.14 -5.21
CA ILE A 57 -6.40 -10.89 -4.05
C ILE A 57 -7.00 -10.35 -2.75
N ARG A 58 -7.05 -9.02 -2.57
CA ARG A 58 -7.64 -8.40 -1.37
C ARG A 58 -9.12 -8.77 -1.22
N LYS A 59 -9.89 -8.66 -2.30
CA LYS A 59 -11.31 -9.04 -2.31
C LYS A 59 -11.50 -10.53 -2.06
N ALA A 60 -10.65 -11.39 -2.62
CA ALA A 60 -10.70 -12.84 -2.37
C ALA A 60 -10.40 -13.17 -0.90
N LYS A 61 -9.37 -12.55 -0.30
CA LYS A 61 -9.04 -12.72 1.12
C LYS A 61 -10.17 -12.27 2.04
N LEU A 62 -10.78 -11.11 1.78
CA LEU A 62 -11.92 -10.64 2.56
C LEU A 62 -13.11 -11.61 2.49
N LYS A 63 -13.40 -12.18 1.32
CA LYS A 63 -14.45 -13.21 1.19
C LYS A 63 -14.11 -14.48 2.00
N VAL A 64 -12.86 -14.94 1.98
CA VAL A 64 -12.43 -16.10 2.77
C VAL A 64 -12.45 -15.79 4.27
N THR A 65 -12.07 -14.58 4.69
CA THR A 65 -12.15 -14.16 6.09
C THR A 65 -13.60 -14.12 6.58
N VAL A 66 -14.54 -13.55 5.82
CA VAL A 66 -15.97 -13.56 6.21
C VAL A 66 -16.47 -15.01 6.38
N ASN A 67 -16.20 -15.90 5.42
CA ASN A 67 -16.59 -17.31 5.54
C ASN A 67 -15.86 -18.07 6.67
N LYS A 68 -14.71 -17.58 7.16
CA LYS A 68 -14.03 -18.15 8.33
C LYS A 68 -14.51 -17.54 9.63
N THR A 69 -14.88 -16.26 9.66
CA THR A 69 -15.41 -15.59 10.85
C THR A 69 -16.75 -16.21 11.26
N ASP A 70 -17.57 -16.67 10.31
CA ASP A 70 -18.83 -17.39 10.60
C ASP A 70 -18.61 -18.79 11.23
N ILE A 71 -17.38 -19.33 11.21
CA ILE A 71 -17.02 -20.64 11.80
C ILE A 71 -16.21 -20.45 13.10
N ILE A 72 -15.78 -19.22 13.41
CA ILE A 72 -15.02 -18.89 14.63
C ILE A 72 -15.89 -17.96 15.49
N GLU A 73 -17.13 -18.35 15.75
CA GLU A 73 -17.86 -17.86 16.90
C GLU A 73 -17.79 -18.94 17.99
N VAL A 74 -17.64 -18.52 19.25
CA VAL A 74 -17.48 -19.33 20.47
C VAL A 74 -16.04 -19.76 20.83
N ILE A 75 -15.13 -18.80 20.96
CA ILE A 75 -14.13 -18.89 22.03
C ILE A 75 -14.17 -17.57 22.80
N LYS A 76 -14.96 -17.54 23.88
CA LYS A 76 -14.98 -16.38 24.80
C LYS A 76 -13.58 -16.20 25.39
N PRO A 77 -12.99 -14.99 25.35
CA PRO A 77 -11.72 -14.75 26.03
C PRO A 77 -11.92 -14.95 27.54
N LYS A 78 -11.11 -15.82 28.15
CA LYS A 78 -11.11 -16.08 29.59
C LYS A 78 -10.75 -14.78 30.31
N SER A 79 -11.71 -14.16 30.98
CA SER A 79 -11.52 -12.93 31.74
C SER A 79 -10.54 -13.20 32.89
N ASN A 80 -9.34 -12.62 32.80
CA ASN A 80 -8.31 -12.81 33.81
C ASN A 80 -8.57 -11.84 34.97
N GLN A 81 -9.28 -12.31 36.01
CA GLN A 81 -9.61 -11.53 37.22
C GLN A 81 -8.47 -11.49 38.24
N LEU A 82 -7.40 -12.25 38.01
CA LEU A 82 -6.19 -12.30 38.84
C LEU A 82 -5.63 -10.91 39.23
N PRO A 83 -5.38 -9.96 38.31
CA PRO A 83 -4.80 -8.67 38.69
C PRO A 83 -5.69 -7.87 39.66
N TRP A 84 -7.02 -7.99 39.55
CA TRP A 84 -7.95 -7.30 40.45
C TRP A 84 -7.96 -7.89 41.86
N ILE A 85 -7.84 -9.22 41.97
CA ILE A 85 -7.74 -9.92 43.26
C ILE A 85 -6.41 -9.57 43.94
N LEU A 86 -5.30 -9.58 43.19
CA LEU A 86 -3.99 -9.17 43.71
C LEU A 86 -4.01 -7.71 44.20
N LEU A 87 -4.69 -6.83 43.47
CA LEU A 87 -4.82 -5.43 43.84
C LEU A 87 -5.61 -5.24 45.15
N ALA A 88 -6.76 -5.92 45.29
CA ALA A 88 -7.55 -5.87 46.51
C ALA A 88 -6.75 -6.38 47.72
N LEU A 89 -6.00 -7.48 47.53
CA LEU A 89 -5.16 -8.04 48.58
C LEU A 89 -4.06 -7.05 49.02
N SER A 90 -3.42 -6.36 48.05
CA SER A 90 -2.36 -5.38 48.34
C SER A 90 -2.87 -4.20 49.17
N TRP A 91 -4.08 -3.72 48.91
CA TRP A 91 -4.67 -2.61 49.68
C TRP A 91 -5.03 -3.03 51.10
N VAL A 92 -5.57 -4.24 51.29
CA VAL A 92 -5.89 -4.75 52.64
C VAL A 92 -4.61 -4.84 53.50
N VAL A 93 -3.53 -5.38 52.92
CA VAL A 93 -2.23 -5.43 53.61
C VAL A 93 -1.70 -4.04 53.91
N PHE A 94 -1.78 -3.10 52.96
CA PHE A 94 -1.32 -1.73 53.16
C PHE A 94 -2.13 -0.98 54.23
N ILE A 95 -3.47 -1.08 54.21
CA ILE A 95 -4.34 -0.45 55.22
C ILE A 95 -4.07 -1.02 56.60
N PHE A 96 -3.90 -2.34 56.72
CA PHE A 96 -3.60 -2.98 57.99
C PHE A 96 -2.25 -2.52 58.56
N LEU A 97 -1.23 -2.42 57.71
CA LEU A 97 0.10 -1.91 58.10
C LEU A 97 0.12 -0.41 58.39
N PHE A 98 -0.73 0.38 57.74
CA PHE A 98 -0.77 1.85 57.90
C PHE A 98 -1.67 2.29 59.06
N ASN A 99 -2.60 1.44 59.50
CA ASN A 99 -3.51 1.69 60.62
C ASN A 99 -3.02 1.03 61.93
N GLN A 100 -1.73 0.68 61.99
CA GLN A 100 -0.99 0.24 63.17
C GLN A 100 0.11 1.25 63.47
#